data_AF-A0A4Q1BNV0-F1
#
_entry.id   AF-A0A4Q1BNV0-F1
#
_cell.length_a   1.000
_cell.length_b   1.000
_cell.length_c   1.000
_cell.angle_alpha   90.00
_cell.angle_beta   90.00
_cell.angle_gamma   90.00
#
_symmetry.space_group_name_H-M   'P 1'
#
loop_
_entity.id
_entity.type
_entity.pdbx_description
1 polymer ?
#
loop_
_entity_poly.entity_id
_entity_poly.type
_entity_poly.pdbx_seq_one_letter_code
_entity_poly.pdbx_strand_id
1 'polypeptide(L)'
;MSTVDVGKKNSAPRVLPHYGNLLFHISSVGVMLKGFMALQDMSISKAVEPQFGGFLLYLTIIGLFGSGMVMIFSSISDLLPSVSFVRRLKRSILLFAMPVEIVISSIYWPLVLFRPELMFPPNPVISITPEPSSSPNTDLLFRIPLWMDLSMHAVPGIVLLLDFFLLEPKYRQPASTRGAALLAIIFGTTYSLWIEYASNINGRFPYPFLTVMTLSQRVMMYVISTGLALGAFRFLNWLHR
;
A
#
# COMPACT_ATOMS: atom_id res chain seq x y z
N MET A 1 29.50 -52.64 34.11
CA MET A 1 29.94 -52.28 32.75
C MET A 1 28.73 -52.36 31.84
N SER A 2 28.01 -51.24 31.63
CA SER A 2 27.07 -51.11 30.51
C SER A 2 26.64 -49.65 30.33
N THR A 3 27.27 -49.03 29.35
CA THR A 3 26.70 -48.14 28.33
C THR A 3 26.01 -46.84 28.76
N VAL A 4 26.80 -45.78 28.71
CA VAL A 4 26.40 -44.37 28.57
C VAL A 4 25.65 -44.21 27.24
N ASP A 5 24.39 -43.76 27.31
CA ASP A 5 23.57 -43.41 26.15
C ASP A 5 24.02 -42.03 25.61
N VAL A 6 24.83 -42.07 24.55
CA VAL A 6 25.40 -40.89 23.91
C VAL A 6 24.36 -40.27 22.98
N GLY A 7 23.74 -39.18 23.44
CA GLY A 7 23.43 -38.01 22.64
C GLY A 7 22.64 -38.22 21.35
N LYS A 8 21.31 -38.25 21.45
CA LYS A 8 20.44 -37.78 20.37
C LYS A 8 20.65 -36.27 20.19
N LYS A 9 21.54 -35.91 19.26
CA LYS A 9 21.66 -34.55 18.74
C LYS A 9 20.32 -34.22 18.08
N ASN A 10 19.49 -33.41 18.74
CA ASN A 10 18.30 -32.81 18.16
C ASN A 10 18.74 -31.93 16.98
N SER A 11 18.83 -32.50 15.78
CA SER A 11 18.90 -31.72 14.56
C SER A 11 17.59 -30.97 14.44
N ALA A 12 17.66 -29.65 14.55
CA ALA A 12 16.52 -28.78 14.28
C ALA A 12 15.91 -29.17 12.92
N PRO A 13 14.58 -29.27 12.79
CA PRO A 13 13.96 -29.63 11.53
C PRO A 13 14.40 -28.64 10.46
N ARG A 14 14.97 -29.18 9.36
CA ARG A 14 15.30 -28.42 8.17
C ARG A 14 13.97 -27.95 7.57
N VAL A 15 13.58 -26.71 7.88
CA VAL A 15 12.38 -26.10 7.31
C VAL A 15 12.67 -25.87 5.83
N LEU A 16 12.15 -26.77 4.99
CA LEU A 16 12.26 -26.65 3.53
C LEU A 16 11.64 -25.31 3.11
N PRO A 17 12.25 -24.57 2.16
CA PRO A 17 11.61 -23.40 1.57
C PRO A 17 10.25 -23.81 1.00
N HIS A 18 9.19 -23.15 1.44
CA HIS A 18 7.87 -23.33 0.86
C HIS A 18 7.88 -22.66 -0.52
N TYR A 19 8.24 -23.40 -1.56
CA TYR A 19 8.29 -22.89 -2.93
C TYR A 19 6.99 -22.18 -3.36
N GLY A 20 5.84 -22.58 -2.81
CA GLY A 20 4.57 -21.89 -2.98
C GLY A 20 4.55 -20.47 -2.40
N ASN A 21 5.07 -20.26 -1.19
CA ASN A 21 5.17 -18.94 -0.56
C ASN A 21 6.12 -18.04 -1.36
N LEU A 22 7.27 -18.59 -1.76
CA LEU A 22 8.25 -17.85 -2.56
C LEU A 22 7.66 -17.40 -3.90
N LEU A 23 6.94 -18.28 -4.59
CA LEU A 23 6.25 -17.95 -5.84
C LEU A 23 5.18 -16.89 -5.62
N PHE A 24 4.38 -17.00 -4.57
CA PHE A 24 3.37 -16.01 -4.19
C PHE A 24 4.00 -14.62 -3.95
N HIS A 25 5.06 -14.54 -3.16
CA HIS A 25 5.71 -13.26 -2.88
C HIS A 25 6.39 -12.65 -4.11
N ILE A 26 7.14 -13.44 -4.89
CA ILE A 26 7.81 -12.94 -6.11
C ILE A 26 6.79 -12.49 -7.15
N SER A 27 5.73 -13.27 -7.39
CA SER A 27 4.67 -12.90 -8.34
C SER A 27 3.93 -11.63 -7.90
N SER A 28 3.69 -11.46 -6.60
CA SER A 28 3.09 -10.25 -6.03
C SER A 28 3.95 -9.00 -6.32
N VAL A 29 5.27 -9.08 -6.10
CA VAL A 29 6.20 -8.00 -6.47
C VAL A 29 6.14 -7.73 -7.98
N GLY A 30 6.18 -8.79 -8.80
CA GLY A 30 6.15 -8.68 -10.26
C GLY A 30 4.91 -7.96 -10.79
N VAL A 31 3.72 -8.28 -10.25
CA VAL A 31 2.47 -7.63 -10.65
C VAL A 31 2.46 -6.14 -10.27
N MET A 32 2.82 -5.82 -9.03
CA MET A 32 2.90 -4.43 -8.54
C MET A 32 3.92 -3.60 -9.34
N LEU A 33 5.11 -4.15 -9.57
CA LEU A 33 6.17 -3.47 -10.31
C LEU A 33 5.80 -3.27 -11.78
N LYS A 34 5.17 -4.26 -12.42
CA LYS A 34 4.71 -4.14 -13.80
C LYS A 34 3.70 -3.00 -13.96
N GLY A 35 2.76 -2.87 -13.02
CA GLY A 35 1.82 -1.77 -12.97
C GLY A 35 2.50 -0.41 -12.90
N PHE A 36 3.42 -0.27 -11.95
CA PHE A 36 4.15 0.98 -11.75
C PHE A 36 5.05 1.33 -12.95
N MET A 37 5.73 0.36 -13.54
CA MET A 37 6.60 0.59 -14.69
C MET A 37 5.79 1.04 -15.92
N ALA A 38 4.65 0.41 -16.19
CA ALA A 38 3.77 0.84 -17.27
C ALA A 38 3.22 2.27 -17.05
N LEU A 39 3.09 2.72 -15.78
CA LEU A 39 2.69 4.09 -15.46
C LEU A 39 3.76 5.11 -15.87
N GLN A 40 5.05 4.75 -15.78
CA GLN A 40 6.16 5.64 -16.15
C GLN A 40 6.15 6.00 -17.64
N ASP A 41 5.69 5.09 -18.49
CA ASP A 41 5.62 5.29 -19.94
C ASP A 41 4.43 6.18 -20.39
N MET A 42 3.52 6.51 -19.47
CA MET A 42 2.32 7.28 -19.77
C MET A 42 2.54 8.80 -19.68
N SER A 43 1.67 9.56 -20.34
CA SER A 43 1.66 11.04 -20.29
C SER A 43 1.50 11.59 -18.86
N ILE A 44 0.90 10.82 -17.95
CA ILE A 44 0.81 11.16 -16.52
C ILE A 44 2.19 11.32 -15.88
N SER A 45 3.19 10.51 -16.25
CA SER A 45 4.54 10.62 -15.69
C SER A 45 5.15 11.98 -16.00
N LYS A 46 4.99 12.44 -17.25
CA LYS A 46 5.45 13.77 -17.68
C LYS A 46 4.76 14.93 -16.94
N ALA A 47 3.54 14.71 -16.45
CA ALA A 47 2.81 15.69 -15.65
C ALA A 47 3.15 15.63 -14.15
N VAL A 48 3.60 14.47 -13.65
CA VAL A 48 3.92 14.24 -12.24
C VAL A 48 5.39 14.51 -11.92
N GLU A 49 6.31 14.09 -12.77
CA GLU A 49 7.77 14.22 -12.58
C GLU A 49 8.24 15.66 -12.25
N PRO A 50 7.72 16.72 -12.90
CA PRO A 50 8.15 18.08 -12.60
C PRO A 50 7.62 18.64 -11.28
N GLN A 51 6.63 17.99 -10.65
CA GLN A 51 6.04 18.45 -9.40
C GLN A 51 7.01 18.22 -8.24
N PHE A 52 7.04 19.15 -7.29
CA PHE A 52 7.79 18.95 -6.06
C PHE A 52 7.25 17.71 -5.33
N GLY A 53 8.10 16.71 -5.11
CA GLY A 53 7.73 15.42 -4.53
C GLY A 53 7.36 14.32 -5.53
N GLY A 54 7.13 14.66 -6.81
CA GLY A 54 6.85 13.70 -7.88
C GLY A 54 5.78 12.66 -7.52
N PHE A 55 6.08 11.39 -7.82
CA PHE A 55 5.17 10.27 -7.49
C PHE A 55 4.99 10.05 -5.98
N LEU A 56 5.89 10.54 -5.12
CA LEU A 56 5.77 10.42 -3.67
C LEU A 56 4.72 11.37 -3.08
N LEU A 57 4.05 12.19 -3.90
CA LEU A 57 2.81 12.89 -3.51
C LEU A 57 1.65 11.91 -3.33
N TYR A 58 1.64 10.81 -4.09
CA TYR A 58 0.52 9.90 -4.17
C TYR A 58 0.64 8.83 -3.08
N LEU A 59 -0.31 8.80 -2.15
CA LEU A 59 -0.33 7.79 -1.07
C LEU A 59 -0.31 6.37 -1.63
N THR A 60 -0.96 6.13 -2.78
CA THR A 60 -0.93 4.86 -3.50
C THR A 60 0.50 4.41 -3.82
N ILE A 61 1.38 5.30 -4.27
CA ILE A 61 2.76 4.92 -4.63
C ILE A 61 3.58 4.62 -3.38
N ILE A 62 3.38 5.37 -2.30
CA ILE A 62 4.03 5.09 -1.01
C ILE A 62 3.55 3.73 -0.48
N GLY A 63 2.24 3.46 -0.54
CA GLY A 63 1.65 2.17 -0.20
C GLY A 63 2.26 1.04 -1.03
N LEU A 64 2.26 1.20 -2.35
CA LEU A 64 2.79 0.24 -3.32
C LEU A 64 4.25 -0.13 -3.02
N PHE A 65 5.10 0.85 -2.71
CA PHE A 65 6.47 0.60 -2.31
C PHE A 65 6.57 -0.11 -0.96
N GLY A 66 5.75 0.29 0.02
CA GLY A 66 5.67 -0.41 1.31
C GLY A 66 5.27 -1.88 1.14
N SER A 67 4.22 -2.14 0.37
CA SER A 67 3.72 -3.47 0.02
C SER A 67 4.75 -4.29 -0.74
N GLY A 68 5.42 -3.69 -1.73
CA GLY A 68 6.54 -4.29 -2.45
C GLY A 68 7.69 -4.68 -1.53
N MET A 69 8.08 -3.80 -0.60
CA MET A 69 9.11 -4.10 0.40
C MET A 69 8.73 -5.26 1.31
N VAL A 70 7.47 -5.34 1.77
CA VAL A 70 7.00 -6.50 2.54
C VAL A 70 7.17 -7.79 1.73
N MET A 71 6.69 -7.82 0.49
CA MET A 71 6.78 -9.00 -0.38
C MET A 71 8.23 -9.38 -0.71
N ILE A 72 9.13 -8.40 -0.91
CA ILE A 72 10.57 -8.65 -1.10
C ILE A 72 11.17 -9.29 0.16
N PHE A 73 10.93 -8.72 1.34
CA PHE A 73 11.46 -9.29 2.59
C PHE A 73 10.80 -10.63 2.95
N SER A 74 9.55 -10.86 2.57
CA SER A 74 8.90 -12.17 2.66
C SER A 74 9.60 -13.19 1.76
N SER A 75 9.90 -12.84 0.50
CA SER A 75 10.67 -13.70 -0.42
C SER A 75 12.05 -14.05 0.13
N ILE A 76 12.76 -13.07 0.69
CA ILE A 76 14.06 -13.29 1.35
C ILE A 76 13.89 -14.21 2.58
N SER A 77 12.82 -14.04 3.35
CA SER A 77 12.53 -14.88 4.52
C SER A 77 12.21 -16.34 4.13
N ASP A 78 11.60 -16.57 2.97
CA ASP A 78 11.35 -17.92 2.46
C ASP A 78 12.65 -18.64 2.06
N LEU A 79 13.61 -17.92 1.48
CA LEU A 79 14.92 -18.44 1.11
C LEU A 79 15.86 -18.61 2.32
N LEU A 80 15.76 -17.71 3.30
CA LEU A 80 16.63 -17.63 4.47
C LEU A 80 15.82 -17.68 5.78
N PRO A 81 15.10 -18.78 6.07
CA PRO A 81 14.15 -18.86 7.18
C PRO A 81 14.80 -18.71 8.57
N SER A 82 16.12 -18.94 8.68
CA SER A 82 16.90 -18.79 9.92
C SER A 82 17.21 -17.33 10.28
N VAL A 83 17.06 -16.38 9.35
CA VAL A 83 17.44 -14.98 9.56
C VAL A 83 16.29 -14.20 10.21
N SER A 84 16.24 -14.22 11.54
CA SER A 84 15.18 -13.57 12.33
C SER A 84 15.08 -12.04 12.14
N PHE A 85 16.15 -11.38 11.70
CA PHE A 85 16.15 -9.95 11.42
C PHE A 85 15.23 -9.58 10.25
N VAL A 86 15.32 -10.32 9.13
CA VAL A 86 14.48 -10.08 7.95
C VAL A 86 13.00 -10.25 8.29
N ARG A 87 12.68 -11.30 9.07
CA ARG A 87 11.30 -11.53 9.56
C ARG A 87 10.80 -10.39 10.45
N ARG A 88 11.65 -9.85 11.32
CA ARG A 88 11.27 -8.69 12.15
C ARG A 88 11.04 -7.45 11.30
N LEU A 89 11.91 -7.19 10.33
CA LEU A 89 11.80 -6.04 9.43
C LEU A 89 10.52 -6.10 8.59
N LYS A 90 10.25 -7.24 7.93
CA LYS A 90 9.03 -7.41 7.14
C LYS A 90 7.78 -7.20 7.98
N ARG A 91 7.76 -7.72 9.22
CA ARG A 91 6.61 -7.56 10.13
C ARG A 91 6.43 -6.13 10.61
N SER A 92 7.49 -5.36 10.78
CA SER A 92 7.38 -3.94 11.11
C SER A 92 6.80 -3.14 9.94
N ILE A 93 7.22 -3.45 8.71
CA ILE A 93 6.71 -2.79 7.51
C ILE A 93 5.26 -3.21 7.25
N LEU A 94 4.91 -4.49 7.39
CA LEU A 94 3.55 -5.01 7.24
C LEU A 94 2.56 -4.36 8.21
N LEU A 95 2.99 -4.10 9.45
CA LEU A 95 2.19 -3.43 10.48
C LEU A 95 1.75 -2.02 10.05
N PHE A 96 2.48 -1.41 9.11
CA PHE A 96 2.20 -0.12 8.53
C PHE A 96 1.54 -0.23 7.14
N ALA A 97 2.10 -1.01 6.22
CA ALA A 97 1.68 -1.07 4.83
C ALA A 97 0.24 -1.59 4.69
N MET A 98 -0.11 -2.66 5.41
CA MET A 98 -1.44 -3.26 5.31
C MET A 98 -2.58 -2.30 5.66
N PRO A 99 -2.58 -1.61 6.82
CA PRO A 99 -3.63 -0.63 7.12
C PRO A 99 -3.66 0.56 6.17
N VAL A 100 -2.51 0.99 5.62
CA VAL A 100 -2.48 2.06 4.60
C VAL A 100 -3.13 1.60 3.29
N GLU A 101 -2.85 0.39 2.82
CA GLU A 101 -3.48 -0.15 1.61
C GLU A 101 -4.99 -0.29 1.74
N ILE A 102 -5.47 -0.64 2.93
CA ILE A 102 -6.91 -0.67 3.22
C ILE A 102 -7.52 0.73 3.08
N VAL A 103 -6.86 1.75 3.65
CA VAL A 103 -7.31 3.14 3.51
C VAL A 103 -7.32 3.57 2.05
N ILE A 104 -6.22 3.35 1.32
CA ILE A 104 -6.11 3.66 -0.12
C ILE A 104 -7.26 3.01 -0.89
N SER A 105 -7.43 1.70 -0.77
CA SER A 105 -8.47 0.95 -1.48
C SER A 105 -9.89 1.44 -1.12
N SER A 106 -10.13 1.68 0.17
CA SER A 106 -11.44 2.10 0.67
C SER A 106 -11.86 3.49 0.24
N ILE A 107 -10.91 4.38 -0.06
CA ILE A 107 -11.18 5.73 -0.58
C ILE A 107 -11.21 5.70 -2.11
N TYR A 108 -10.24 5.01 -2.72
CA TYR A 108 -10.03 4.99 -4.15
C TYR A 108 -11.22 4.44 -4.92
N TRP A 109 -11.64 3.20 -4.61
CA TRP A 109 -12.67 2.53 -5.39
C TRP A 109 -14.03 3.23 -5.32
N PRO A 110 -14.54 3.68 -4.16
CA PRO A 110 -15.76 4.47 -4.12
C PRO A 110 -15.66 5.77 -4.92
N LEU A 111 -14.54 6.50 -4.84
CA LEU A 111 -14.37 7.72 -5.63
C LEU A 111 -14.38 7.42 -7.13
N VAL A 112 -13.63 6.41 -7.59
CA VAL A 112 -13.60 6.06 -9.01
C VAL A 112 -14.95 5.55 -9.53
N LEU A 113 -15.72 4.82 -8.71
CA LEU A 113 -17.02 4.29 -9.11
C LEU A 113 -18.13 5.34 -9.11
N PHE A 114 -18.14 6.23 -8.11
CA PHE A 114 -19.26 7.15 -7.91
C PHE A 114 -18.96 8.60 -8.31
N ARG A 115 -17.70 9.07 -8.19
CA ARG A 115 -17.28 10.46 -8.38
C ARG A 115 -15.86 10.57 -8.99
N PRO A 116 -15.60 10.00 -10.17
CA PRO A 116 -14.25 9.89 -10.73
C PRO A 116 -13.57 11.23 -11.01
N GLU A 117 -14.33 12.31 -11.19
CA GLU A 117 -13.82 13.67 -11.34
C GLU A 117 -13.10 14.20 -10.09
N LEU A 118 -13.36 13.59 -8.92
CA LEU A 118 -12.68 13.91 -7.68
C LEU A 118 -11.32 13.19 -7.56
N MET A 119 -11.08 12.16 -8.37
CA MET A 119 -9.82 11.41 -8.42
C MET A 119 -8.94 11.86 -9.60
N PHE A 120 -9.54 12.10 -10.76
CA PHE A 120 -8.83 12.44 -11.99
C PHE A 120 -9.21 13.84 -12.47
N PRO A 121 -8.26 14.69 -12.90
CA PRO A 121 -8.57 15.99 -13.46
C PRO A 121 -9.25 15.86 -14.83
N PRO A 122 -10.06 16.86 -15.23
CA PRO A 122 -10.69 16.90 -16.55
C PRO A 122 -9.64 16.95 -17.66
N ASN A 123 -9.91 16.29 -18.80
CA ASN A 123 -9.08 16.39 -20.00
C ASN A 123 -9.31 17.76 -20.68
N PRO A 124 -8.29 18.64 -20.75
CA PRO A 124 -8.43 19.97 -21.33
C PRO A 124 -8.63 19.94 -22.85
N VAL A 125 -8.32 18.84 -23.54
CA VAL A 125 -8.46 18.73 -25.01
C VAL A 125 -9.89 18.34 -25.41
N ILE A 126 -10.53 17.45 -24.64
CA ILE A 126 -11.89 16.95 -24.94
C ILE A 126 -12.96 17.95 -24.46
N SER A 127 -12.65 18.76 -23.43
CA SER A 127 -13.56 19.82 -22.94
C SER A 127 -13.77 20.98 -23.94
N ILE A 128 -13.05 21.00 -25.05
CA ILE A 128 -13.19 22.00 -26.14
C ILE A 128 -13.99 21.43 -27.33
N THR A 129 -14.19 20.11 -27.40
CA THR A 129 -14.95 19.46 -28.48
C THR A 129 -16.37 19.14 -27.97
N PRO A 130 -17.44 19.67 -28.59
CA PRO A 130 -18.81 19.51 -28.10
C PRO A 130 -19.42 18.13 -28.40
N GLU A 131 -18.63 17.12 -28.80
CA GLU A 131 -19.17 15.78 -29.03
C GLU A 131 -19.39 15.06 -27.70
N PRO A 132 -20.63 14.63 -27.40
CA PRO A 132 -20.91 13.89 -26.19
C PRO A 132 -20.29 12.49 -26.28
N SER A 133 -19.19 12.27 -25.57
CA SER A 133 -18.72 10.93 -25.24
C SER A 133 -19.85 10.19 -24.54
N SER A 134 -20.31 9.07 -25.10
CA SER A 134 -21.36 8.21 -24.53
C SER A 134 -20.96 7.51 -23.21
N SER A 135 -19.82 7.89 -22.64
CA SER A 135 -19.39 7.58 -21.29
C SER A 135 -18.85 8.86 -20.64
N PRO A 136 -19.46 9.38 -19.55
CA PRO A 136 -19.01 10.61 -18.88
C PRO A 136 -17.58 10.51 -18.30
N ASN A 137 -16.99 9.31 -18.28
CA ASN A 137 -15.69 9.02 -17.67
C ASN A 137 -14.56 8.79 -18.70
N THR A 138 -14.82 8.99 -19.99
CA THR A 138 -13.79 8.94 -21.06
C THR A 138 -13.02 10.27 -21.13
N ASP A 139 -13.55 11.32 -20.50
CA ASP A 139 -13.07 12.70 -20.64
C ASP A 139 -12.06 13.10 -19.54
N LEU A 140 -11.50 12.12 -18.81
CA LEU A 140 -10.57 12.35 -17.69
C LEU A 140 -9.12 12.16 -18.15
N LEU A 141 -8.25 13.13 -17.80
CA LEU A 141 -6.88 13.23 -18.35
C LEU A 141 -5.97 12.05 -17.96
N PHE A 142 -6.19 11.46 -16.79
CA PHE A 142 -5.26 10.51 -16.16
C PHE A 142 -5.87 9.13 -15.91
N ARG A 143 -6.92 8.75 -16.64
CA ARG A 143 -7.51 7.43 -16.49
C ARG A 143 -6.56 6.35 -17.04
N ILE A 144 -6.13 5.44 -16.16
CA ILE A 144 -5.23 4.33 -16.50
C ILE A 144 -6.01 3.06 -16.89
N PRO A 145 -5.43 2.16 -17.70
CA PRO A 145 -5.99 0.83 -17.96
C PRO A 145 -6.30 0.07 -16.67
N LEU A 146 -7.43 -0.66 -16.64
CA LEU A 146 -7.92 -1.35 -15.44
C LEU A 146 -6.89 -2.31 -14.84
N TRP A 147 -6.09 -3.01 -15.66
CA TRP A 147 -5.07 -3.92 -15.14
C TRP A 147 -3.96 -3.17 -14.38
N MET A 148 -3.57 -1.98 -14.83
CA MET A 148 -2.61 -1.11 -14.14
C MET A 148 -3.21 -0.62 -12.84
N ASP A 149 -4.48 -0.23 -12.91
CA ASP A 149 -5.21 0.26 -11.75
C ASP A 149 -5.30 -0.79 -10.63
N LEU A 150 -5.75 -1.99 -10.98
CA LEU A 150 -5.81 -3.13 -10.06
C LEU A 150 -4.45 -3.45 -9.47
N SER A 151 -3.38 -3.42 -10.27
CA SER A 151 -2.03 -3.74 -9.80
C SER A 151 -1.47 -2.75 -8.77
N MET A 152 -1.97 -1.51 -8.75
CA MET A 152 -1.51 -0.46 -7.83
C MET A 152 -2.49 -0.15 -6.70
N HIS A 153 -3.80 -0.36 -6.89
CA HIS A 153 -4.84 0.03 -5.91
C HIS A 153 -5.60 -1.15 -5.29
N ALA A 154 -5.46 -2.37 -5.79
CA ALA A 154 -6.15 -3.54 -5.23
C ALA A 154 -5.19 -4.65 -4.83
N VAL A 155 -4.29 -5.04 -5.75
CA VAL A 155 -3.31 -6.11 -5.53
C VAL A 155 -2.49 -5.90 -4.26
N PRO A 156 -1.91 -4.70 -3.98
CA PRO A 156 -1.10 -4.50 -2.77
C PRO A 156 -1.85 -4.84 -1.47
N GLY A 157 -3.08 -4.36 -1.32
CA GLY A 157 -3.92 -4.68 -0.17
C GLY A 157 -4.28 -6.17 -0.10
N ILE A 158 -4.67 -6.78 -1.23
CA ILE A 158 -5.04 -8.20 -1.28
C ILE A 158 -3.87 -9.10 -0.88
N VAL A 159 -2.68 -8.87 -1.44
CA VAL A 159 -1.51 -9.74 -1.16
C VAL A 159 -1.01 -9.57 0.27
N LEU A 160 -1.08 -8.36 0.85
CA LEU A 160 -0.77 -8.15 2.26
C LEU A 160 -1.77 -8.82 3.19
N LEU A 161 -3.06 -8.81 2.86
CA LEU A 161 -4.08 -9.52 3.64
C LEU A 161 -3.86 -11.04 3.58
N LEU A 162 -3.55 -11.59 2.40
CA LEU A 162 -3.24 -13.01 2.25
C LEU A 162 -1.96 -13.40 3.00
N ASP A 163 -0.86 -12.63 2.87
CA ASP A 163 0.37 -12.86 3.65
C ASP A 163 0.08 -12.78 5.15
N PHE A 164 -0.68 -11.76 5.58
CA PHE A 164 -1.07 -11.61 6.97
C PHE A 164 -1.85 -12.81 7.50
N PHE A 165 -2.94 -13.23 6.86
CA PHE A 165 -3.80 -14.28 7.40
C PHE A 165 -3.27 -15.70 7.20
N LEU A 166 -2.52 -15.96 6.12
CA LEU A 166 -2.11 -17.31 5.75
C LEU A 166 -0.68 -17.64 6.16
N LEU A 167 0.22 -16.65 6.19
CA LEU A 167 1.67 -16.90 6.31
C LEU A 167 2.29 -16.29 7.56
N GLU A 168 1.68 -15.25 8.12
CA GLU A 168 2.20 -14.57 9.32
C GLU A 168 1.48 -14.99 10.60
N PRO A 169 2.15 -14.96 11.77
CA PRO A 169 1.46 -15.06 13.05
C PRO A 169 0.76 -13.74 13.42
N LYS A 170 -0.35 -13.85 14.16
CA LYS A 170 -1.06 -12.74 14.81
C LYS A 170 -0.11 -11.81 15.59
N TYR A 171 -0.31 -10.49 15.48
CA TYR A 171 0.44 -9.53 16.30
C TYR A 171 -0.04 -9.55 17.75
N ARG A 172 0.93 -9.70 18.67
CA ARG A 172 0.71 -9.62 20.13
C ARG A 172 1.00 -8.23 20.67
N GLN A 173 0.51 -7.96 21.88
CA GLN A 173 0.88 -6.75 22.61
C GLN A 173 2.39 -6.75 22.93
N PRO A 174 3.05 -5.58 22.91
CA PRO A 174 2.49 -4.24 22.74
C PRO A 174 2.34 -3.79 21.27
N ALA A 175 2.82 -4.60 20.30
CA ALA A 175 2.82 -4.22 18.88
C ALA A 175 1.41 -4.00 18.33
N SER A 176 0.45 -4.86 18.66
CA SER A 176 -0.94 -4.75 18.16
C SER A 176 -1.75 -3.61 18.79
N THR A 177 -1.28 -3.00 19.89
CA THR A 177 -1.99 -1.93 20.59
C THR A 177 -1.26 -0.60 20.49
N ARG A 178 -0.24 -0.39 21.33
CA ARG A 178 0.53 0.87 21.41
C ARG A 178 1.42 1.03 20.18
N GLY A 179 2.05 -0.05 19.72
CA GLY A 179 2.91 -0.02 18.53
C GLY A 179 2.15 0.43 17.28
N ALA A 180 1.03 -0.24 16.99
CA ALA A 180 0.16 0.10 15.86
C ALA A 180 -0.38 1.53 15.96
N ALA A 181 -0.80 1.98 17.14
CA ALA A 181 -1.29 3.34 17.34
C ALA A 181 -0.21 4.40 17.08
N LEU A 182 0.99 4.20 17.63
CA LEU A 182 2.11 5.12 17.42
C LEU A 182 2.49 5.19 15.94
N LEU A 183 2.60 4.04 15.26
CA LEU A 183 2.92 4.02 13.84
C LEU A 183 1.86 4.70 12.98
N ALA A 184 0.57 4.45 13.24
CA ALA A 184 -0.52 5.10 12.52
C ALA A 184 -0.49 6.62 12.70
N ILE A 185 -0.32 7.12 13.94
CA ILE A 185 -0.26 8.55 14.23
C ILE A 185 0.97 9.20 13.60
N ILE A 186 2.15 8.59 13.77
CA ILE A 186 3.40 9.13 13.22
C ILE A 186 3.31 9.21 11.69
N PHE A 187 2.89 8.12 11.04
CA PHE A 187 2.79 8.11 9.59
C PHE A 187 1.71 9.05 9.08
N GLY A 188 0.49 8.97 9.62
CA GLY A 188 -0.63 9.82 9.21
C GLY A 188 -0.29 11.31 9.33
N THR A 189 0.37 11.69 10.44
CA THR A 189 0.85 13.06 10.64
C THR A 189 1.94 13.41 9.64
N THR A 190 2.99 12.57 9.51
CA THR A 190 4.12 12.84 8.60
C THR A 190 3.67 12.97 7.16
N TYR A 191 2.83 12.06 6.66
CA TYR A 191 2.31 12.13 5.31
C TYR A 191 1.39 13.34 5.11
N SER A 192 0.54 13.67 6.09
CA SER A 192 -0.32 14.87 6.00
C SER A 192 0.49 16.17 5.94
N LEU A 193 1.56 16.29 6.72
CA LEU A 193 2.45 17.45 6.67
C LEU A 193 3.22 17.52 5.35
N TRP A 194 3.70 16.37 4.88
CA TRP A 194 4.38 16.25 3.60
C TRP A 194 3.48 16.68 2.44
N ILE A 195 2.25 16.16 2.37
CA ILE A 195 1.36 16.45 1.26
C ILE A 195 0.88 17.90 1.25
N GLU A 196 0.61 18.50 2.41
CA GLU A 196 0.27 19.92 2.51
C GLU A 196 1.45 20.80 2.07
N TYR A 197 2.67 20.50 2.56
CA TYR A 197 3.87 21.26 2.19
C TYR A 197 4.15 21.20 0.69
N ALA A 198 4.13 19.99 0.12
CA ALA A 198 4.41 19.81 -1.29
C ALA A 198 3.30 20.39 -2.18
N SER A 199 2.04 20.25 -1.79
CA SER A 199 0.90 20.83 -2.54
C SER A 199 0.88 22.36 -2.47
N ASN A 200 1.36 22.96 -1.38
CA ASN A 200 1.54 24.41 -1.28
C ASN A 200 2.59 24.92 -2.28
N ILE A 201 3.68 24.18 -2.51
CA ILE A 201 4.69 24.51 -3.54
C ILE A 201 4.11 24.32 -4.95
N ASN A 202 3.38 23.23 -5.17
CA ASN A 202 2.83 22.88 -6.49
C ASN A 202 1.57 23.68 -6.86
N GLY A 203 0.95 24.39 -5.90
CA GLY A 203 -0.30 25.13 -6.07
C GLY A 203 -1.56 24.27 -6.17
N ARG A 204 -1.44 22.95 -6.05
CA ARG A 204 -2.54 21.97 -6.10
C ARG A 204 -2.13 20.66 -5.46
N PHE A 205 -3.13 19.89 -5.01
CA PHE A 205 -2.93 18.52 -4.52
C PHE A 205 -2.88 17.52 -5.68
N PRO A 206 -2.25 16.35 -5.50
CA PRO A 206 -2.22 15.30 -6.53
C PRO A 206 -3.63 14.80 -6.90
N TYR A 207 -4.57 14.86 -5.95
CA TYR A 207 -5.95 14.48 -6.17
C TYR A 207 -6.88 15.69 -6.09
N PRO A 208 -7.78 15.89 -7.08
CA PRO A 208 -8.73 17.01 -7.10
C PRO A 208 -9.56 17.13 -5.82
N PHE A 209 -9.99 16.02 -5.21
CA PHE A 209 -10.80 16.05 -3.99
C PHE A 209 -10.14 16.78 -2.82
N LEU A 210 -8.80 16.73 -2.70
CA LEU A 210 -8.07 17.47 -1.68
C LEU A 210 -7.99 18.95 -2.01
N THR A 211 -7.90 19.30 -3.30
CA THR A 211 -7.81 20.70 -3.75
C THR A 211 -9.10 21.47 -3.48
N VAL A 212 -10.27 20.82 -3.63
CA VAL A 212 -11.57 21.46 -3.39
C VAL A 212 -11.94 21.54 -1.90
N MET A 213 -11.24 20.82 -1.03
CA MET A 213 -11.46 20.84 0.41
C MET A 213 -10.81 22.05 1.07
N THR A 214 -11.47 22.63 2.07
CA THR A 214 -10.83 23.57 3.00
C THR A 214 -9.79 22.85 3.86
N LEU A 215 -8.85 23.60 4.46
CA LEU A 215 -7.86 23.01 5.36
C LEU A 215 -8.51 22.19 6.49
N SER A 216 -9.59 22.70 7.09
CA SER A 216 -10.33 21.99 8.15
C SER A 216 -10.91 20.66 7.67
N GLN A 217 -11.46 20.62 6.44
CA GLN A 217 -11.97 19.39 5.84
C GLN A 217 -10.83 18.38 5.57
N ARG A 218 -9.67 18.85 5.09
CA ARG A 218 -8.49 17.99 4.89
C ARG A 218 -7.95 17.43 6.20
N VAL A 219 -7.80 18.26 7.24
CA VAL A 219 -7.40 17.80 8.57
C VAL A 219 -8.36 16.74 9.11
N MET A 220 -9.66 16.95 8.96
CA MET A 220 -10.67 15.95 9.34
C MET A 220 -10.49 14.65 8.55
N MET A 221 -10.27 14.73 7.24
CA MET A 221 -9.99 13.58 6.38
C MET A 221 -8.73 12.81 6.82
N TYR A 222 -7.64 13.51 7.17
CA TYR A 222 -6.41 12.88 7.64
C TYR A 222 -6.60 12.16 8.98
N VAL A 223 -7.34 12.77 9.92
CA VAL A 223 -7.66 12.17 11.22
C VAL A 223 -8.54 10.93 11.03
N ILE A 224 -9.60 11.03 10.23
CA ILE A 224 -10.50 9.89 9.95
C ILE A 224 -9.74 8.76 9.26
N SER A 225 -8.91 9.06 8.26
CA SER A 225 -8.11 8.06 7.54
C SER A 225 -7.11 7.36 8.46
N THR A 226 -6.47 8.11 9.36
CA THR A 226 -5.56 7.54 10.37
C THR A 226 -6.30 6.64 11.36
N GLY A 227 -7.49 7.07 11.80
CA GLY A 227 -8.38 6.26 12.64
C GLY A 227 -8.85 4.99 11.94
N LEU A 228 -9.22 5.08 10.66
CA LEU A 228 -9.62 3.96 9.82
C LEU A 228 -8.47 2.94 9.66
N ALA A 229 -7.26 3.40 9.35
CA ALA A 229 -6.07 2.54 9.30
C ALA A 229 -5.88 1.75 10.61
N LEU A 230 -5.89 2.45 11.75
CA LEU A 230 -5.70 1.81 13.06
C LEU A 230 -6.85 0.84 13.41
N GLY A 231 -8.10 1.27 13.16
CA GLY A 231 -9.30 0.46 13.40
C GLY A 231 -9.32 -0.80 12.55
N ALA A 232 -9.05 -0.67 11.25
CA ALA A 232 -8.96 -1.78 10.31
C ALA A 232 -7.88 -2.78 10.71
N PHE A 233 -6.67 -2.31 11.02
CA PHE A 233 -5.60 -3.20 11.51
C PHE A 233 -6.04 -3.96 12.77
N ARG A 234 -6.60 -3.27 13.77
CA ARG A 234 -7.03 -3.90 15.02
C ARG A 234 -8.14 -4.92 14.80
N PHE A 235 -9.10 -4.61 13.93
CA PHE A 235 -10.18 -5.52 13.56
C PHE A 235 -9.64 -6.77 12.85
N LEU A 236 -8.77 -6.62 11.86
CA LEU A 236 -8.15 -7.75 11.15
C LEU A 236 -7.28 -8.60 12.08
N ASN A 237 -6.48 -7.97 12.94
CA ASN A 237 -5.67 -8.69 13.92
C ASN A 237 -6.53 -9.38 14.99
N TRP A 238 -7.73 -8.87 15.30
CA TRP A 238 -8.69 -9.57 16.15
C TRP A 238 -9.21 -10.84 15.47
N LEU A 239 -9.58 -10.76 14.18
CA LEU A 239 -10.03 -11.90 13.37
C LEU A 239 -8.96 -12.98 13.15
N HIS A 240 -7.70 -12.58 13.08
CA HIS A 240 -6.58 -13.49 12.86
C HIS A 240 -6.43 -14.46 14.05
N ARG A 241 -6.46 -15.77 13.76
CA ARG A 241 -6.36 -16.85 14.74
C ARG A 241 -4.93 -17.22 15.10
#